data_AF-A0A1E7IKD1-F1
#
_entry.id   AF-A0A1E7IKD1-F1
#
_cell.length_a   1.000
_cell.length_b   1.000
_cell.length_c   1.000
_cell.angle_alpha   90.00
_cell.angle_beta   90.00
_cell.angle_gamma   90.00
#
_symmetry.space_group_name_H-M   'P 1'
#
loop_
_entity.id
_entity.type
_entity.pdbx_description
1 polymer ?
#
loop_
_entity_poly.entity_id
_entity_poly.type
_entity_poly.pdbx_seq_one_letter_code
_entity_poly.pdbx_strand_id
1 'polypeptide(L)'
;MRVSVLLTLSKIVFMLAISAFMGCSSPHQAEVEIAADVTIDAELSPQADAEATVEAASQRDLGRQYAKGEGVEQDYDQAFSLIEQAAEKGLVEAQVALGRLYSRRKKEAQDYAAARLWFQRAARQGSTQAMEAIALMCVRGQGGVESYEQAAEWLRLAVGAGSLGATYSLANYYMEGLGVEQDTEMGMDLLKQSASLGYGYSIDYLVREAQRNNVDAQDFLCNLVVGPEFDTELWQSYRSTLDE
;
A
#
# COMPACT_ATOMS: atom_id res chain seq x y z
N MET A 1 27.43 3.68 15.52
CA MET A 1 27.48 2.44 14.71
C MET A 1 26.78 1.22 15.32
N ARG A 2 26.66 1.06 16.66
CA ARG A 2 26.03 -0.16 17.25
C ARG A 2 24.51 -0.11 17.39
N VAL A 3 23.89 1.06 17.37
CA VAL A 3 22.43 1.22 17.56
C VAL A 3 21.63 0.91 16.28
N SER A 4 22.17 1.25 15.09
CA SER A 4 21.51 0.96 13.80
C SER A 4 21.41 -0.53 13.46
N VAL A 5 22.33 -1.36 13.97
CA VAL A 5 22.31 -2.83 13.77
C VAL A 5 21.27 -3.51 14.66
N LEU A 6 20.96 -2.95 15.83
CA LEU A 6 19.94 -3.47 16.75
C LEU A 6 18.51 -3.15 16.29
N LEU A 7 18.29 -1.99 15.67
CA LEU A 7 16.99 -1.63 15.08
C LEU A 7 16.66 -2.42 13.81
N THR A 8 17.67 -2.80 13.01
CA THR A 8 17.51 -3.61 11.79
C THR A 8 17.26 -5.09 12.12
N LEU A 9 17.98 -5.66 13.09
CA LEU A 9 17.66 -6.99 13.62
C LEU A 9 16.26 -7.03 14.25
N SER A 10 15.82 -5.97 14.92
CA SER A 10 14.46 -5.91 15.49
C SER A 10 13.37 -5.95 14.41
N LYS A 11 13.54 -5.24 13.29
CA LYS A 11 12.59 -5.28 12.16
C LYS A 11 12.58 -6.62 11.43
N ILE A 12 13.75 -7.23 11.22
CA ILE A 12 13.85 -8.56 10.60
C ILE A 12 13.25 -9.64 11.51
N VAL A 13 13.51 -9.57 12.83
CA VAL A 13 12.89 -10.46 13.81
C VAL A 13 11.39 -10.21 13.93
N PHE A 14 10.90 -8.97 13.77
CA PHE A 14 9.46 -8.65 13.77
C PHE A 14 8.76 -9.16 12.51
N MET A 15 9.39 -9.04 11.33
CA MET A 15 8.88 -9.61 10.07
C MET A 15 8.86 -11.15 10.10
N LEU A 16 9.89 -11.78 10.68
CA LEU A 16 9.93 -13.24 10.88
C LEU A 16 9.02 -13.72 12.03
N ALA A 17 8.73 -12.88 13.01
CA ALA A 17 7.79 -13.21 14.08
C ALA A 17 6.34 -13.21 13.58
N ILE A 18 6.00 -12.37 12.60
CA ILE A 18 4.69 -12.37 11.95
C ILE A 18 4.48 -13.67 11.16
N SER A 19 5.49 -14.19 10.46
CA SER A 19 5.39 -15.50 9.79
C SER A 19 5.35 -16.68 10.76
N ALA A 20 5.99 -16.56 11.94
CA ALA A 20 5.96 -17.60 12.98
C ALA A 20 4.67 -17.61 13.81
N PHE A 21 3.94 -16.48 13.93
CA PHE A 21 2.66 -16.41 14.64
C PHE A 21 1.47 -16.86 13.77
N MET A 22 1.63 -16.92 12.44
CA MET A 22 0.56 -17.20 11.45
C MET A 22 0.39 -18.66 11.03
N GLY A 23 1.02 -19.63 11.71
CA GLY A 23 0.63 -21.06 11.67
C GLY A 23 0.47 -21.76 10.30
N CYS A 24 0.95 -21.19 9.19
CA CYS A 24 0.73 -21.74 7.84
C CYS A 24 2.04 -22.17 7.15
N SER A 25 1.86 -23.18 6.32
CA SER A 25 2.83 -23.93 5.51
C SER A 25 3.88 -23.09 4.78
N SER A 26 5.02 -23.73 4.54
CA SER A 26 6.25 -23.23 3.93
C SER A 26 6.06 -22.12 2.88
N PRO A 27 6.86 -21.03 2.93
CA PRO A 27 6.76 -19.95 1.96
C PRO A 27 7.01 -20.48 0.54
N HIS A 28 6.16 -20.09 -0.40
CA HIS A 28 6.31 -20.44 -1.81
C HIS A 28 7.58 -19.74 -2.34
N GLN A 29 8.38 -20.39 -3.20
CA GLN A 29 9.65 -19.82 -3.68
C GLN A 29 9.54 -18.40 -4.29
N ALA A 30 8.38 -18.03 -4.84
CA ALA A 30 8.10 -16.70 -5.37
C ALA A 30 7.99 -15.63 -4.28
N GLU A 31 7.37 -15.94 -3.13
CA GLU A 31 7.29 -15.04 -1.97
C GLU A 31 8.67 -14.64 -1.46
N VAL A 32 9.59 -15.61 -1.43
CA VAL A 32 10.98 -15.39 -1.00
C VAL A 32 11.72 -14.52 -2.01
N GLU A 33 11.48 -14.68 -3.30
CA GLU A 33 12.14 -13.93 -4.37
C GLU A 33 11.67 -12.46 -4.43
N ILE A 34 10.37 -12.21 -4.31
CA ILE A 34 9.82 -10.84 -4.29
C ILE A 34 10.21 -10.13 -2.99
N ALA A 35 10.11 -10.81 -1.84
CA ALA A 35 10.55 -10.24 -0.57
C ALA A 35 12.05 -9.96 -0.59
N ALA A 36 12.88 -10.85 -1.16
CA ALA A 36 14.32 -10.62 -1.32
C ALA A 36 14.61 -9.42 -2.24
N ASP A 37 13.94 -9.30 -3.40
CA ASP A 37 14.15 -8.17 -4.33
C ASP A 37 13.70 -6.82 -3.74
N VAL A 38 12.71 -6.81 -2.83
CA VAL A 38 12.26 -5.61 -2.12
C VAL A 38 13.13 -5.29 -0.90
N THR A 39 13.69 -6.29 -0.22
CA THR A 39 14.45 -6.12 1.03
C THR A 39 15.95 -5.95 0.86
N ILE A 40 16.56 -6.50 -0.20
CA ILE A 40 18.02 -6.47 -0.41
C ILE A 40 18.55 -5.06 -0.79
N ASP A 41 17.75 -4.25 -1.50
CA ASP A 41 18.20 -2.93 -1.98
C ASP A 41 17.85 -1.77 -1.03
N ALA A 42 17.04 -2.00 0.01
CA ALA A 42 16.68 -0.97 1.00
C ALA A 42 17.91 -0.46 1.79
N GLU A 43 19.00 -1.23 1.83
CA GLU A 43 20.28 -0.86 2.47
C GLU A 43 21.18 0.01 1.58
N LEU A 44 20.86 0.17 0.29
CA LEU A 44 21.66 0.90 -0.71
C LEU A 44 21.08 2.25 -1.11
N SER A 45 20.11 2.79 -0.36
CA SER A 45 19.59 4.13 -0.62
C SER A 45 20.75 5.14 -0.63
N PRO A 46 21.00 5.84 -1.75
CA PRO A 46 21.95 6.95 -1.76
C PRO A 46 21.43 7.97 -0.75
N GLN A 47 22.30 8.45 0.14
CA GLN A 47 22.03 9.67 0.88
C GLN A 47 22.03 10.80 -0.14
N ALA A 48 20.88 11.05 -0.77
CA ALA A 48 20.71 12.19 -1.66
C ALA A 48 20.90 13.46 -0.83
N ASP A 49 21.75 14.36 -1.30
CA ASP A 49 22.00 15.64 -0.66
C ASP A 49 20.66 16.37 -0.41
N ALA A 50 20.50 16.98 0.76
CA ALA A 50 19.24 17.61 1.15
C ALA A 50 18.76 18.70 0.15
N GLU A 51 19.67 19.29 -0.61
CA GLU A 51 19.34 20.23 -1.69
C GLU A 51 18.76 19.51 -2.92
N ALA A 52 19.30 18.35 -3.28
CA ALA A 52 18.82 17.54 -4.39
C ALA A 52 17.40 16.99 -4.13
N THR A 53 17.06 16.71 -2.86
CA THR A 53 15.72 16.25 -2.47
C THR A 53 14.69 17.39 -2.50
N VAL A 54 15.06 18.61 -2.10
CA VAL A 54 14.18 19.80 -2.20
C VAL A 54 13.90 20.15 -3.66
N GLU A 55 14.93 20.13 -4.51
CA GLU A 55 14.76 20.38 -5.94
C GLU A 55 13.88 19.30 -6.59
N ALA A 56 14.12 18.02 -6.29
CA ALA A 56 13.30 16.92 -6.80
C ALA A 56 11.83 17.05 -6.34
N ALA A 57 11.58 17.44 -5.10
CA ALA A 57 10.22 17.65 -4.59
C ALA A 57 9.50 18.78 -5.35
N SER A 58 10.21 19.89 -5.59
CA SER A 58 9.70 21.01 -6.39
C SER A 58 9.40 20.60 -7.83
N GLN A 59 10.32 19.87 -8.48
CA GLN A 59 10.13 19.33 -9.83
C GLN A 59 8.90 18.42 -9.91
N ARG A 60 8.72 17.52 -8.94
CA ARG A 60 7.54 16.66 -8.82
C ARG A 60 6.25 17.48 -8.69
N ASP A 61 6.24 18.50 -7.83
CA ASP A 61 5.04 19.33 -7.61
C ASP A 61 4.66 20.14 -8.84
N LEU A 62 5.64 20.75 -9.49
CA LEU A 62 5.42 21.46 -10.75
C LEU A 62 4.94 20.51 -11.86
N GLY A 63 5.54 19.33 -11.96
CA GLY A 63 5.09 18.32 -12.92
C GLY A 63 3.65 17.86 -12.65
N ARG A 64 3.22 17.76 -11.38
CA ARG A 64 1.83 17.46 -11.03
C ARG A 64 0.87 18.59 -11.44
N GLN A 65 1.30 19.85 -11.31
CA GLN A 65 0.52 21.00 -11.76
C GLN A 65 0.32 20.96 -13.27
N TYR A 66 1.39 20.73 -14.04
CA TYR A 66 1.31 20.55 -15.49
C TYR A 66 0.42 19.37 -15.90
N ALA A 67 0.50 18.23 -15.19
CA ALA A 67 -0.33 17.06 -15.51
C ALA A 67 -1.84 17.34 -15.35
N LYS A 68 -2.21 18.28 -14.47
CA LYS A 68 -3.60 18.59 -14.13
C LYS A 68 -4.12 19.91 -14.68
N GLY A 69 -3.25 20.81 -15.12
CA GLY A 69 -3.59 22.20 -15.42
C GLY A 69 -3.91 23.04 -14.18
N GLU A 70 -3.34 22.71 -13.01
CA GLU A 70 -3.56 23.45 -11.76
C GLU A 70 -2.61 24.67 -11.73
N GLY A 71 -3.10 25.85 -12.10
CA GLY A 71 -2.30 27.11 -12.07
C GLY A 71 -1.35 27.31 -13.25
N VAL A 72 -1.23 26.32 -14.14
CA VAL A 72 -0.51 26.35 -15.42
C VAL A 72 -1.38 25.70 -16.51
N GLU A 73 -1.09 25.95 -17.78
CA GLU A 73 -1.75 25.20 -18.88
C GLU A 73 -1.38 23.72 -18.77
N GLN A 74 -2.34 22.83 -19.03
CA GLN A 74 -2.10 21.39 -18.92
C GLN A 74 -1.11 20.94 -20.00
N ASP A 75 0.01 20.35 -19.58
CA ASP A 75 1.05 19.84 -20.46
C ASP A 75 1.58 18.50 -19.91
N TYR A 76 1.22 17.41 -20.58
CA TYR A 76 1.62 16.07 -20.17
C TYR A 76 3.10 15.76 -20.44
N ASP A 77 3.69 16.36 -21.47
CA ASP A 77 5.09 16.10 -21.82
C ASP A 77 6.02 16.84 -20.86
N GLN A 78 5.69 18.08 -20.50
CA GLN A 78 6.40 18.79 -19.43
C GLN A 78 6.22 18.12 -18.07
N ALA A 79 4.99 17.69 -17.74
CA ALA A 79 4.74 16.95 -16.52
C ALA A 79 5.64 15.70 -16.42
N PHE A 80 5.74 14.96 -17.52
CA PHE A 80 6.53 13.75 -17.59
C PHE A 80 8.02 14.04 -17.41
N SER A 81 8.58 15.01 -18.14
CA SER A 81 9.99 15.38 -18.04
C SER A 81 10.38 15.81 -16.62
N LEU A 82 9.56 16.63 -15.97
CA LEU A 82 9.83 17.10 -14.60
C LEU A 82 9.75 15.98 -13.56
N ILE A 83 8.74 15.12 -13.68
CA ILE A 83 8.56 13.99 -12.77
C ILE A 83 9.64 12.93 -13.00
N GLU A 84 10.09 12.71 -14.23
CA GLU A 84 11.19 11.81 -14.57
C GLU A 84 12.50 12.24 -13.91
N GLN A 85 12.87 13.52 -14.05
CA GLN A 85 14.06 14.07 -13.38
C GLN A 85 14.02 13.89 -11.86
N ALA A 86 12.85 14.13 -11.24
CA ALA A 86 12.68 13.94 -9.80
C ALA A 86 12.75 12.45 -9.39
N ALA A 87 12.20 11.55 -10.20
CA ALA A 87 12.20 10.10 -9.95
C ALA A 87 13.61 9.50 -10.09
N GLU A 88 14.39 9.99 -11.04
CA GLU A 88 15.81 9.62 -11.25
C GLU A 88 16.71 10.05 -10.09
N LYS A 89 16.38 11.17 -9.43
CA LYS A 89 17.02 11.60 -8.18
C LYS A 89 16.64 10.74 -6.96
N GLY A 90 15.81 9.72 -7.14
CA GLY A 90 15.45 8.77 -6.09
C GLY A 90 14.22 9.14 -5.27
N LEU A 91 13.56 10.28 -5.55
CA LEU A 91 12.39 10.71 -4.77
C LEU A 91 11.24 9.71 -4.92
N VAL A 92 10.88 9.06 -3.82
CA VAL A 92 9.88 7.98 -3.78
C VAL A 92 8.54 8.42 -4.36
N GLU A 93 8.06 9.61 -3.98
CA GLU A 93 6.80 10.15 -4.47
C GLU A 93 6.83 10.44 -5.97
N ALA A 94 7.99 10.84 -6.51
CA ALA A 94 8.16 11.05 -7.95
C ALA A 94 8.20 9.72 -8.71
N GLN A 95 8.85 8.69 -8.17
CA GLN A 95 8.84 7.34 -8.76
C GLN A 95 7.41 6.79 -8.83
N VAL A 96 6.61 6.95 -7.77
CA VAL A 96 5.18 6.61 -7.79
C VAL A 96 4.42 7.45 -8.81
N ALA A 97 4.66 8.75 -8.87
CA ALA A 97 4.01 9.63 -9.84
C ALA A 97 4.34 9.24 -11.28
N LEU A 98 5.59 8.88 -11.56
CA LEU A 98 6.06 8.46 -12.87
C LEU A 98 5.42 7.14 -13.30
N GLY A 99 5.35 6.15 -12.40
CA GLY A 99 4.61 4.91 -12.67
C GLY A 99 3.13 5.17 -12.98
N ARG A 100 2.51 6.12 -12.29
CA ARG A 100 1.14 6.58 -12.60
C ARG A 100 1.04 7.26 -13.96
N LEU A 101 2.03 8.05 -14.37
CA LEU A 101 2.04 8.68 -15.69
C LEU A 101 2.14 7.62 -16.80
N TYR A 102 3.06 6.66 -16.69
CA TYR A 102 3.21 5.57 -17.66
C TYR A 102 1.94 4.72 -17.81
N SER A 103 1.19 4.51 -16.72
CA SER A 103 -0.09 3.77 -16.74
C SER A 103 -1.31 4.59 -17.19
N ARG A 104 -1.23 5.94 -17.16
CA ARG A 104 -2.35 6.85 -17.48
C ARG A 104 -2.20 7.60 -18.79
N ARG A 105 -1.10 7.43 -19.54
CA ARG A 105 -0.97 7.95 -20.90
C ARG A 105 -2.14 7.47 -21.77
N LYS A 106 -2.43 8.18 -22.88
CA LYS A 106 -3.43 7.73 -23.87
C LYS A 106 -3.14 6.26 -24.23
N LYS A 107 -4.18 5.48 -24.51
CA LYS A 107 -4.10 4.02 -24.67
C LYS A 107 -2.98 3.55 -25.62
N GLU A 108 -2.66 4.34 -26.64
CA GLU A 108 -1.59 4.06 -27.61
C GLU A 108 -0.16 4.24 -27.07
N ALA A 109 0.00 4.94 -25.94
CA ALA A 109 1.26 5.30 -25.30
C ALA A 109 1.35 4.80 -23.84
N GLN A 110 0.46 3.91 -23.42
CA GLN A 110 0.56 3.26 -22.11
C GLN A 110 1.71 2.27 -22.12
N ASP A 111 2.59 2.37 -21.12
CA ASP A 111 3.67 1.43 -20.90
C ASP A 111 3.57 0.88 -19.47
N TYR A 112 2.80 -0.20 -19.32
CA TYR A 112 2.63 -0.85 -18.03
C TYR A 112 3.92 -1.54 -17.55
N ALA A 113 4.83 -1.91 -18.44
CA ALA A 113 6.11 -2.49 -18.04
C ALA A 113 7.00 -1.41 -17.39
N ALA A 114 7.09 -0.23 -18.01
CA ALA A 114 7.76 0.92 -17.41
C ALA A 114 7.09 1.35 -16.10
N ALA A 115 5.75 1.37 -16.05
CA ALA A 115 5.03 1.68 -14.81
C ALA A 115 5.41 0.73 -13.67
N ARG A 116 5.41 -0.58 -13.93
CA ARG A 116 5.79 -1.60 -12.93
C ARG A 116 7.22 -1.39 -12.44
N LEU A 117 8.16 -1.11 -13.33
CA LEU A 117 9.56 -0.87 -12.97
C LEU A 117 9.71 0.31 -11.99
N TRP A 118 9.02 1.42 -12.27
CA TRP A 118 9.05 2.59 -11.39
C TRP A 118 8.36 2.35 -10.05
N PHE A 119 7.26 1.60 -10.04
CA PHE A 119 6.65 1.18 -8.78
C PHE A 119 7.56 0.24 -7.98
N GLN A 120 8.27 -0.70 -8.62
CA GLN A 120 9.21 -1.58 -7.92
C GLN A 120 10.34 -0.79 -7.25
N ARG A 121 10.88 0.24 -7.92
CA ARG A 121 11.87 1.15 -7.33
C ARG A 121 11.32 1.87 -6.09
N ALA A 122 10.10 2.37 -6.15
CA ALA A 122 9.47 3.03 -5.00
C ALA A 122 9.15 2.03 -3.87
N ALA A 123 8.73 0.81 -4.20
CA ALA A 123 8.41 -0.24 -3.24
C ALA A 123 9.65 -0.70 -2.46
N ARG A 124 10.82 -0.81 -3.12
CA ARG A 124 12.12 -1.07 -2.47
C ARG A 124 12.49 -0.02 -1.43
N GLN A 125 12.00 1.21 -1.59
CA GLN A 125 12.17 2.30 -0.64
C GLN A 125 11.05 2.35 0.43
N GLY A 126 10.20 1.33 0.50
CA GLY A 126 9.12 1.22 1.49
C GLY A 126 7.81 1.90 1.10
N SER A 127 7.62 2.28 -0.16
CA SER A 127 6.37 2.90 -0.60
C SER A 127 5.21 1.91 -0.63
N THR A 128 4.31 2.01 0.34
CA THR A 128 3.06 1.25 0.37
C THR A 128 2.18 1.54 -0.84
N GLN A 129 2.14 2.80 -1.31
CA GLN A 129 1.38 3.19 -2.51
C GLN A 129 1.90 2.47 -3.77
N ALA A 130 3.20 2.21 -3.86
CA ALA A 130 3.79 1.51 -4.98
C ALA A 130 3.48 0.01 -4.92
N MET A 131 3.59 -0.60 -3.75
CA MET A 131 3.22 -2.00 -3.53
C MET A 131 1.74 -2.26 -3.88
N GLU A 132 0.84 -1.39 -3.42
CA GLU A 132 -0.59 -1.46 -3.78
C GLU A 132 -0.84 -1.28 -5.28
N ALA A 133 -0.10 -0.38 -5.93
CA ALA A 133 -0.20 -0.19 -7.38
C ALA A 133 0.23 -1.44 -8.14
N ILE A 134 1.30 -2.12 -7.72
CA ILE A 134 1.75 -3.38 -8.33
C ILE A 134 0.70 -4.47 -8.10
N ALA A 135 0.15 -4.60 -6.89
CA ALA A 135 -0.92 -5.55 -6.61
C ALA A 135 -2.12 -5.34 -7.53
N LEU A 136 -2.56 -4.09 -7.71
CA LEU A 136 -3.64 -3.74 -8.62
C LEU A 136 -3.31 -4.07 -10.09
N MET A 137 -2.07 -3.87 -10.51
CA MET A 137 -1.62 -4.25 -11.85
C MET A 137 -1.68 -5.76 -12.05
N CYS A 138 -1.28 -6.55 -11.04
CA CYS A 138 -1.40 -8.01 -11.05
C CYS A 138 -2.86 -8.48 -11.18
N VAL A 139 -3.81 -7.81 -10.52
CA VAL A 139 -5.25 -8.15 -10.66
C VAL A 139 -5.78 -7.85 -12.06
N ARG A 140 -5.27 -6.80 -12.69
CA ARG A 140 -5.78 -6.30 -13.98
C ARG A 140 -5.04 -6.86 -15.20
N GLY A 141 -4.08 -7.75 -15.02
CA GLY A 141 -3.21 -8.22 -16.10
C GLY A 141 -2.34 -7.12 -16.72
N GLN A 142 -2.17 -5.98 -16.03
CA GLN A 142 -1.47 -4.82 -16.57
C GLN A 142 0.05 -5.06 -16.52
N GLY A 143 0.70 -5.01 -17.69
CA GLY A 143 2.13 -5.32 -17.82
C GLY A 143 2.42 -6.81 -17.99
N GLY A 144 1.43 -7.60 -18.42
CA GLY A 144 1.62 -9.00 -18.82
C GLY A 144 1.61 -10.01 -17.68
N VAL A 145 1.21 -9.58 -16.47
CA VAL A 145 1.09 -10.44 -15.30
C VAL A 145 -0.32 -10.30 -14.74
N GLU A 146 -1.14 -11.33 -14.95
CA GLU A 146 -2.45 -11.48 -14.30
C GLU A 146 -2.35 -12.61 -13.27
N SER A 147 -2.37 -12.27 -11.98
CA SER A 147 -2.27 -13.25 -10.89
C SER A 147 -2.73 -12.65 -9.58
N TYR A 148 -3.76 -13.26 -8.98
CA TYR A 148 -4.23 -12.91 -7.65
C TYR A 148 -3.21 -13.32 -6.59
N GLU A 149 -2.47 -14.40 -6.82
CA GLU A 149 -1.41 -14.87 -5.92
C GLU A 149 -0.32 -13.80 -5.77
N GLN A 150 0.22 -13.30 -6.89
CA GLN A 150 1.20 -12.22 -6.85
C GLN A 150 0.60 -10.94 -6.27
N ALA A 151 -0.66 -10.64 -6.54
CA ALA A 151 -1.32 -9.48 -5.91
C ALA A 151 -1.36 -9.63 -4.38
N ALA A 152 -1.69 -10.82 -3.86
CA ALA A 152 -1.70 -11.12 -2.44
C ALA A 152 -0.31 -10.95 -1.80
N GLU A 153 0.74 -11.39 -2.49
CA GLU A 153 2.12 -11.23 -2.02
C GLU A 153 2.51 -9.75 -1.87
N TRP A 154 2.21 -8.92 -2.88
CA TRP A 154 2.44 -7.47 -2.80
C TRP A 154 1.60 -6.80 -1.71
N LEU A 155 0.36 -7.26 -1.50
CA LEU A 155 -0.47 -6.80 -0.39
C LEU A 155 0.13 -7.16 0.97
N ARG A 156 0.65 -8.39 1.16
CA ARG A 156 1.35 -8.79 2.39
C ARG A 156 2.56 -7.88 2.68
N LEU A 157 3.33 -7.55 1.65
CA LEU A 157 4.45 -6.59 1.80
C LEU A 157 3.95 -5.20 2.23
N ALA A 158 2.88 -4.70 1.62
CA ALA A 158 2.29 -3.42 1.98
C ALA A 158 1.71 -3.42 3.40
N VAL A 159 1.12 -4.52 3.86
CA VAL A 159 0.69 -4.73 5.26
C VAL A 159 1.88 -4.69 6.21
N GLY A 160 2.97 -5.40 5.87
CA GLY A 160 4.22 -5.36 6.65
C GLY A 160 4.85 -3.96 6.73
N ALA A 161 4.60 -3.12 5.72
CA ALA A 161 4.99 -1.71 5.69
C ALA A 161 3.95 -0.76 6.33
N GLY A 162 2.84 -1.28 6.88
CA GLY A 162 1.85 -0.52 7.65
C GLY A 162 0.70 0.07 6.82
N SER A 163 0.44 -0.42 5.61
CA SER A 163 -0.67 0.11 4.81
C SER A 163 -2.03 -0.43 5.23
N LEU A 164 -2.89 0.44 5.76
CA LEU A 164 -4.27 0.09 6.14
C LEU A 164 -5.14 -0.29 4.93
N GLY A 165 -4.91 0.34 3.77
CA GLY A 165 -5.61 0.01 2.52
C GLY A 165 -5.26 -1.39 2.02
N ALA A 166 -3.98 -1.76 2.10
CA ALA A 166 -3.56 -3.11 1.80
C ALA A 166 -4.06 -4.12 2.83
N THR A 167 -4.13 -3.77 4.12
CA THR A 167 -4.70 -4.63 5.17
C THR A 167 -6.17 -4.97 4.86
N TYR A 168 -6.98 -3.95 4.53
CA TYR A 168 -8.36 -4.15 4.10
C TYR A 168 -8.46 -5.00 2.82
N SER A 169 -7.60 -4.73 1.83
CA SER A 169 -7.61 -5.49 0.57
C SER A 169 -7.22 -6.95 0.77
N LEU A 170 -6.19 -7.22 1.57
CA LEU A 170 -5.74 -8.57 1.90
C LEU A 170 -6.79 -9.32 2.73
N ALA A 171 -7.52 -8.62 3.59
CA ALA A 171 -8.66 -9.20 4.28
C ALA A 171 -9.70 -9.74 3.30
N ASN A 172 -10.10 -8.94 2.30
CA ASN A 172 -11.03 -9.39 1.27
C ASN A 172 -10.48 -10.60 0.49
N TYR A 173 -9.17 -10.63 0.24
CA TYR A 173 -8.54 -11.79 -0.43
C TYR A 173 -8.69 -13.07 0.39
N TYR A 174 -8.47 -13.02 1.69
CA TYR A 174 -8.68 -14.16 2.58
C TYR A 174 -10.16 -14.54 2.69
N MET A 175 -11.07 -13.58 2.78
CA MET A 175 -12.52 -13.84 2.84
C MET A 175 -13.05 -14.55 1.59
N GLU A 176 -12.54 -14.19 0.40
CA GLU A 176 -12.99 -14.69 -0.89
C GLU A 176 -12.12 -15.81 -1.47
N GLY A 177 -10.95 -16.08 -0.88
CA GLY A 177 -9.97 -17.04 -1.42
C GLY A 177 -9.30 -16.58 -2.71
N LEU A 178 -9.05 -15.28 -2.87
CA LEU A 178 -8.44 -14.71 -4.08
C LEU A 178 -6.92 -14.88 -4.03
N GLY A 179 -6.37 -15.84 -4.76
CA GLY A 179 -4.91 -16.07 -4.82
C GLY A 179 -4.29 -16.49 -3.49
N VAL A 180 -5.13 -16.81 -2.49
CA VAL A 180 -4.78 -17.33 -1.17
C VAL A 180 -5.82 -18.38 -0.80
N GLU A 181 -5.48 -19.31 0.10
CA GLU A 181 -6.47 -20.20 0.68
C GLU A 181 -7.51 -19.38 1.44
N GLN A 182 -8.79 -19.70 1.24
CA GLN A 182 -9.88 -18.98 1.88
C GLN A 182 -9.81 -19.18 3.41
N ASP A 183 -9.70 -18.07 4.12
CA ASP A 183 -9.65 -18.04 5.58
C ASP A 183 -10.44 -16.83 6.09
N THR A 184 -11.70 -17.07 6.44
CA THR A 184 -12.59 -16.01 6.90
C THR A 184 -12.20 -15.49 8.29
N GLU A 185 -11.55 -16.31 9.12
CA GLU A 185 -11.12 -15.88 10.46
C GLU A 185 -9.96 -14.88 10.32
N MET A 186 -8.95 -15.24 9.54
CA MET A 186 -7.82 -14.36 9.22
C MET A 186 -8.27 -13.06 8.53
N GLY A 187 -9.19 -13.16 7.57
CA GLY A 187 -9.77 -11.99 6.91
C GLY A 187 -10.47 -11.04 7.90
N MET A 188 -11.28 -11.60 8.81
CA MET A 188 -11.95 -10.80 9.84
C MET A 188 -10.98 -10.15 10.83
N ASP A 189 -9.89 -10.81 11.19
CA ASP A 189 -8.89 -10.24 12.10
C ASP A 189 -8.12 -9.08 11.46
N LEU A 190 -7.77 -9.17 10.18
CA LEU A 190 -7.19 -8.06 9.43
C LEU A 190 -8.17 -6.87 9.31
N LEU A 191 -9.47 -7.13 9.15
CA LEU A 191 -10.49 -6.07 9.16
C LEU A 191 -10.56 -5.36 10.51
N LYS A 192 -10.57 -6.12 11.61
CA LYS A 192 -10.55 -5.54 12.97
C LYS A 192 -9.28 -4.71 13.21
N GLN A 193 -8.12 -5.21 12.78
CA GLN A 193 -6.84 -4.52 12.91
C GLN A 193 -6.83 -3.19 12.15
N SER A 194 -7.31 -3.16 10.92
CA SER A 194 -7.36 -1.93 10.14
C SER A 194 -8.43 -0.95 10.66
N ALA A 195 -9.57 -1.48 11.13
CA ALA A 195 -10.62 -0.69 11.76
C ALA A 195 -10.18 -0.04 13.08
N SER A 196 -9.37 -0.74 13.90
CA SER A 196 -8.83 -0.16 15.16
C SER A 196 -7.87 0.99 14.94
N LEU A 197 -7.28 1.05 13.75
CA LEU A 197 -6.44 2.16 13.30
C LEU A 197 -7.25 3.22 12.53
N GLY A 198 -8.59 3.15 12.55
CA GLY A 198 -9.47 4.15 11.98
C GLY A 198 -9.71 4.03 10.47
N TYR A 199 -9.42 2.87 9.85
CA TYR A 199 -9.64 2.71 8.42
C TYR A 199 -11.14 2.59 8.09
N GLY A 200 -11.71 3.65 7.51
CA GLY A 200 -13.14 3.79 7.29
C GLY A 200 -13.81 2.64 6.51
N TYR A 201 -13.17 2.07 5.49
CA TYR A 201 -13.74 0.95 4.74
C TYR A 201 -13.85 -0.33 5.59
N SER A 202 -12.89 -0.58 6.48
CA SER A 202 -12.97 -1.72 7.40
C SER A 202 -14.05 -1.50 8.45
N ILE A 203 -14.18 -0.27 8.96
CA ILE A 203 -15.25 0.09 9.89
C ILE A 203 -16.62 -0.10 9.21
N ASP A 204 -16.81 0.41 7.99
CA ASP A 204 -18.05 0.24 7.22
C ASP A 204 -18.40 -1.22 6.99
N TYR A 205 -17.42 -2.04 6.61
CA TYR A 205 -17.62 -3.47 6.46
C TYR A 205 -18.16 -4.10 7.74
N LEU A 206 -17.50 -3.83 8.88
CA LEU A 206 -17.87 -4.39 10.18
C LEU A 206 -19.24 -3.91 10.66
N VAL A 207 -19.57 -2.64 10.42
CA VAL A 207 -20.91 -2.09 10.74
C VAL A 207 -22.00 -2.80 9.95
N ARG A 208 -21.81 -2.97 8.64
CA ARG A 208 -22.78 -3.69 7.80
C ARG A 208 -22.94 -5.13 8.24
N GLU A 209 -21.85 -5.77 8.65
CA GLU A 209 -21.89 -7.14 9.15
C GLU A 209 -22.63 -7.24 10.49
N ALA A 210 -22.44 -6.29 11.41
CA ALA A 210 -23.22 -6.20 12.65
C ALA A 210 -24.72 -6.05 12.38
N GLN A 211 -25.07 -5.15 11.46
CA GLN A 211 -26.45 -4.91 11.05
C GLN A 211 -27.11 -6.15 10.45
N ARG A 212 -26.41 -6.89 9.59
CA ARG A 212 -26.90 -8.17 9.03
C ARG A 212 -27.20 -9.20 10.11
N ASN A 213 -26.42 -9.20 11.18
CA ASN A 213 -26.57 -10.11 12.31
C ASN A 213 -27.52 -9.57 13.40
N ASN A 214 -28.22 -8.45 13.16
CA ASN A 214 -29.09 -7.75 14.11
C ASN A 214 -28.39 -7.40 15.43
N VAL A 215 -27.09 -7.10 15.37
CA VAL A 215 -26.30 -6.62 16.50
C VAL A 215 -26.20 -5.10 16.41
N ASP A 216 -26.32 -4.41 17.54
CA ASP A 216 -26.07 -2.96 17.59
C ASP A 216 -24.63 -2.66 17.15
N ALA A 217 -24.47 -1.81 16.14
CA ALA A 217 -23.18 -1.55 15.51
C ALA A 217 -22.21 -0.82 16.45
N GLN A 218 -22.71 0.00 17.38
CA GLN A 218 -21.89 0.70 18.35
C GLN A 218 -21.36 -0.30 19.39
N ASP A 219 -22.25 -1.11 19.98
CA ASP A 219 -21.84 -2.17 20.90
C ASP A 219 -20.90 -3.17 20.21
N PHE A 220 -21.14 -3.49 18.94
CA PHE A 220 -20.29 -4.38 18.17
C PHE A 220 -18.89 -3.82 17.98
N LEU A 221 -18.74 -2.58 17.50
CA LEU A 221 -17.42 -1.97 17.30
C LEU A 221 -16.67 -1.77 18.62
N CYS A 222 -17.35 -1.33 19.68
CA CYS A 222 -16.74 -1.18 21.01
C CYS A 222 -16.21 -2.51 21.57
N ASN A 223 -16.87 -3.63 21.28
CA ASN A 223 -16.45 -4.96 21.73
C ASN A 223 -15.42 -5.63 20.80
N LEU A 224 -15.42 -5.30 19.51
CA LEU A 224 -14.62 -5.98 18.48
C LEU A 224 -13.25 -5.34 18.21
N VAL A 225 -13.15 -4.02 18.41
CA VAL A 225 -12.00 -3.19 17.97
C VAL A 225 -11.03 -2.85 19.12
N VAL A 226 -11.32 -3.36 20.34
CA VAL A 226 -10.56 -3.33 21.60
C VAL A 226 -10.89 -2.15 22.53
N GLY A 227 -11.70 -2.44 23.55
CA GLY A 227 -11.69 -1.76 24.85
C GLY A 227 -12.14 -0.29 24.87
N PRO A 228 -12.16 0.36 26.05
CA PRO A 228 -12.73 1.71 26.26
C PRO A 228 -12.04 2.86 25.50
N GLU A 229 -11.11 2.56 24.59
CA GLU A 229 -10.33 3.51 23.80
C GLU A 229 -10.78 3.61 22.33
N PHE A 230 -11.81 2.86 21.88
CA PHE A 230 -12.53 3.24 20.67
C PHE A 230 -13.24 4.56 20.94
N ASP A 231 -12.55 5.65 20.62
CA ASP A 231 -12.94 7.00 20.96
C ASP A 231 -14.36 7.27 20.46
N THR A 232 -15.23 7.69 21.38
CA THR A 232 -16.61 8.05 21.05
C THR A 232 -16.63 9.16 20.00
N GLU A 233 -15.59 10.01 19.93
CA GLU A 233 -15.43 11.01 18.88
C GLU A 233 -15.20 10.39 17.48
N LEU A 234 -14.46 9.30 17.37
CA LEU A 234 -14.21 8.61 16.10
C LEU A 234 -15.51 7.98 15.58
N TRP A 235 -16.31 7.39 16.47
CA TRP A 235 -17.65 6.89 16.15
C TRP A 235 -18.60 8.02 15.76
N GLN A 236 -18.59 9.15 16.47
CA GLN A 236 -19.44 10.30 16.15
C GLN A 236 -19.08 10.91 14.80
N SER A 237 -17.79 11.05 14.50
CA SER A 237 -17.28 11.48 13.19
C SER A 237 -17.74 10.52 12.09
N TYR A 238 -17.57 9.22 12.28
CA TYR A 238 -18.01 8.22 11.32
C TYR A 238 -19.53 8.20 11.12
N ARG A 239 -20.32 8.28 12.19
CA ARG A 239 -21.79 8.36 12.11
C ARG A 239 -22.25 9.57 11.31
N SER A 240 -21.61 10.72 11.49
CA SER A 240 -21.94 11.92 10.71
C SER A 240 -21.74 11.73 9.21
N THR A 241 -20.78 10.88 8.80
CA THR A 241 -20.55 10.55 7.38
C THR A 241 -21.47 9.47 6.82
N LEU A 242 -22.19 8.73 7.66
CA LEU A 242 -23.18 7.72 7.23
C LEU A 242 -24.59 8.30 7.08
N ASP A 243 -24.89 9.38 7.79
CA ASP A 243 -26.20 10.05 7.77
C ASP A 243 -26.33 11.11 6.63
N GLU A 244 -25.27 11.33 5.83
CA GLU A 244 -25.24 12.18 4.62
C GLU A 244 -25.36 11.37 3.31
#